data_AF-A0A8J6KQ90-F1
#
_entry.id   AF-A0A8J6KQ90-F1
#
_cell.length_a   1.000
_cell.length_b   1.000
_cell.length_c   1.000
_cell.angle_alpha   90.00
_cell.angle_beta   90.00
_cell.angle_gamma   90.00
#
_symmetry.space_group_name_H-M   'P 1'
#
loop_
_entity.id
_entity.type
_entity.pdbx_description
1 polymer ?
#
loop_
_entity_poly.entity_id
_entity_poly.type
_entity_poly.pdbx_seq_one_letter_code
_entity_poly.pdbx_strand_id
1 'polypeptide(L)'
;MVGIEAEKSNLENLESEIEKCIRQLPLGHFCEKQEKIKYTCKFIPVHRPGDVRSYVCALRVERFCCAVFAAEPESWHVEDSCVKRFTSEEWVKRQMDTTRVLARKMPCSPEDLRMEPWSEHKQYEQLLRTELGSLRQGKLIISESLTLSLGLQKKQEVILDVLHISQDSLLTLHSFVRGEEELEGDSSVLRDLGAKLKNDCKQTAQTLKQKLVNLGGFTGKIGVAIKITYLGHRAVSLYDSSSRISYPREYYLTTKTVRDLEKALIEVLGTVYRCKTVVISLPLNF
;
A
#
# COMPACT_ATOMS: atom_id res chain seq x y z
N MET A 1 -19.27 9.32 37.78
CA MET A 1 -18.20 8.87 38.70
C MET A 1 -16.87 9.39 38.14
N VAL A 2 -16.09 10.14 38.90
CA VAL A 2 -14.78 10.67 38.47
C VAL A 2 -13.71 10.08 39.39
N GLY A 3 -12.76 9.35 38.82
CA GLY A 3 -11.65 8.72 39.54
C GLY A 3 -11.80 7.22 39.76
N ILE A 4 -10.70 6.60 40.19
CA ILE A 4 -10.57 5.17 40.50
C ILE A 4 -10.71 4.99 42.01
N GLU A 5 -11.60 4.12 42.46
CA GLU A 5 -11.71 3.72 43.87
C GLU A 5 -10.70 2.61 44.13
N ALA A 6 -9.72 2.88 44.99
CA ALA A 6 -8.55 2.02 45.15
C ALA A 6 -7.90 2.20 46.53
N GLU A 7 -7.36 1.11 47.07
CA GLU A 7 -6.42 1.16 48.19
C GLU A 7 -5.01 1.54 47.70
N LYS A 8 -4.11 1.93 48.61
CA LYS A 8 -2.75 2.33 48.25
C LYS A 8 -1.97 1.22 47.53
N SER A 9 -2.12 -0.03 47.95
CA SER A 9 -1.50 -1.21 47.31
C SER A 9 -1.96 -1.39 45.85
N ASN A 10 -3.20 -1.02 45.53
CA ASN A 10 -3.72 -1.06 44.16
C ASN A 10 -3.05 -0.01 43.26
N LEU A 11 -2.57 1.11 43.82
CA LEU A 11 -1.88 2.15 43.06
C LEU A 11 -0.48 1.70 42.61
N GLU A 12 0.26 0.98 43.48
CA GLU A 12 1.57 0.42 43.14
C GLU A 12 1.45 -0.62 42.01
N ASN A 13 0.44 -1.49 42.10
CA ASN A 13 0.13 -2.44 41.03
C ASN A 13 -0.22 -1.74 39.72
N LEU A 14 -1.05 -0.69 39.78
CA LEU A 14 -1.44 0.07 38.61
C LEU A 14 -0.25 0.81 37.98
N GLU A 15 0.67 1.34 38.78
CA GLU A 15 1.91 1.95 38.28
C GLU A 15 2.80 0.94 37.56
N SER A 16 2.93 -0.26 38.11
CA SER A 16 3.70 -1.36 37.50
C SER A 16 3.07 -1.80 36.16
N GLU A 17 1.74 -1.93 36.09
CA GLU A 17 1.06 -2.26 34.84
C GLU A 17 1.20 -1.14 33.80
N ILE A 18 1.13 0.14 34.20
CA ILE A 18 1.40 1.27 33.30
C ILE A 18 2.82 1.19 32.73
N GLU A 19 3.82 0.92 33.58
CA GLU A 19 5.21 0.77 33.15
C GLU A 19 5.36 -0.36 32.13
N LYS A 20 4.76 -1.52 32.42
CA LYS A 20 4.76 -2.68 31.55
C LYS A 20 4.11 -2.38 30.21
N CYS A 21 2.96 -1.72 30.19
CA CYS A 21 2.28 -1.30 28.96
C CYS A 21 3.16 -0.35 28.14
N ILE A 22 3.76 0.67 28.75
CA ILE A 22 4.62 1.64 28.04
C ILE A 22 5.86 0.96 27.47
N ARG A 23 6.49 0.03 28.20
CA ARG A 23 7.65 -0.74 27.73
C ARG A 23 7.33 -1.68 26.56
N GLN A 24 6.08 -2.08 26.40
CA GLN A 24 5.63 -2.96 25.32
C GLN A 24 5.19 -2.19 24.05
N LEU A 25 5.10 -0.86 24.11
CA LEU A 25 4.74 -0.06 22.93
C LEU A 25 5.82 -0.19 21.84
N PRO A 26 5.44 -0.51 20.59
CA PRO A 26 6.41 -0.58 19.50
C PRO A 26 7.02 0.79 19.19
N LEU A 27 8.35 0.81 19.09
CA LEU A 27 9.12 2.01 18.80
C LEU A 27 9.72 1.91 17.41
N GLY A 28 9.69 3.02 16.66
CA GLY A 28 10.40 3.15 15.39
C GLY A 28 11.44 4.25 15.49
N HIS A 29 12.71 3.88 15.69
CA HIS A 29 13.82 4.84 15.70
C HIS A 29 14.39 5.03 14.30
N PHE A 30 14.52 6.30 13.90
CA PHE A 30 15.25 6.72 12.71
C PHE A 30 16.40 7.70 13.06
N CYS A 31 16.77 7.73 14.34
CA CYS A 31 17.93 8.44 14.87
C CYS A 31 18.85 7.45 15.59
N GLU A 32 20.11 7.83 15.83
CA GLU A 32 21.10 6.97 16.51
C GLU A 32 20.80 6.77 18.00
N LYS A 33 20.04 7.70 18.61
CA LYS A 33 19.68 7.68 20.02
C LYS A 33 18.45 6.80 20.22
N GLN A 34 18.67 5.51 20.48
CA GLN A 34 17.63 4.52 20.81
C GLN A 34 17.10 4.72 22.25
N GLU A 35 16.61 5.91 22.55
CA GLU A 35 16.05 6.26 23.86
C GLU A 35 14.68 5.64 24.08
N LYS A 36 14.35 5.29 25.33
CA LYS A 36 13.03 4.82 25.73
C LYS A 36 12.05 5.98 25.95
N ILE A 37 10.76 5.68 25.98
CA ILE A 37 9.71 6.65 26.32
C ILE A 37 9.94 7.14 27.75
N LYS A 38 10.09 8.45 27.91
CA LYS A 38 10.16 9.13 29.20
C LYS A 38 8.76 9.56 29.62
N TYR A 39 8.35 9.17 30.81
CA TYR A 39 7.04 9.52 31.35
C TYR A 39 7.11 9.73 32.86
N THR A 40 6.10 10.40 33.41
CA THR A 40 5.86 10.54 34.84
C THR A 40 4.42 10.15 35.13
N CYS A 41 4.22 9.20 36.05
CA CYS A 41 2.92 8.83 36.58
C CYS A 41 2.71 9.48 37.96
N LYS A 42 1.53 10.03 38.23
CA LYS A 42 1.15 10.52 39.55
C LYS A 42 -0.30 10.17 39.86
N PHE A 43 -0.54 9.65 41.06
CA PHE A 43 -1.90 9.45 41.58
C PHE A 43 -2.29 10.62 42.47
N ILE A 44 -3.34 11.34 42.06
CA ILE A 44 -3.83 12.54 42.74
C ILE A 44 -5.09 12.15 43.53
N PRO A 45 -5.11 12.30 44.87
CA PRO A 45 -6.28 11.95 45.67
C PRO A 45 -7.44 12.91 45.42
N VAL A 46 -8.63 12.36 45.23
CA VAL A 46 -9.90 13.08 45.08
C VAL A 46 -10.67 12.92 46.39
N HIS A 47 -10.87 14.04 47.09
CA HIS A 47 -11.60 14.07 48.35
C HIS A 47 -13.11 14.10 48.08
N ARG A 48 -13.85 13.17 48.68
CA ARG A 48 -15.31 13.19 48.74
C ARG A 48 -15.76 13.12 50.21
N PRO A 49 -16.91 13.71 50.56
CA PRO A 49 -17.53 13.46 51.86
C PRO A 49 -17.96 11.98 51.93
N GLY A 50 -17.50 11.22 52.94
CA GLY A 50 -17.96 9.84 53.18
C GLY A 50 -16.94 8.70 52.92
N ASP A 51 -15.67 8.89 53.26
CA ASP A 51 -14.64 7.85 53.46
C ASP A 51 -14.13 7.01 52.26
N VAL A 52 -14.72 7.06 51.07
CA VAL A 52 -14.12 6.36 49.92
C VAL A 52 -12.99 7.19 49.30
N ARG A 53 -11.74 6.75 49.50
CA ARG A 53 -10.56 7.32 48.81
C ARG A 53 -10.64 7.01 47.32
N SER A 54 -10.73 8.05 46.50
CA SER A 54 -10.66 7.95 45.05
C SER A 54 -9.42 8.68 44.52
N TYR A 55 -8.90 8.24 43.38
CA TYR A 55 -7.68 8.77 42.79
C TYR A 55 -7.86 9.09 41.32
N VAL A 56 -7.16 10.11 40.84
CA VAL A 56 -6.94 10.38 39.40
C VAL A 56 -5.51 10.00 39.07
N CYS A 57 -5.34 9.15 38.06
CA CYS A 57 -4.03 8.85 37.49
C CYS A 57 -3.69 9.89 36.42
N ALA A 58 -2.63 10.66 36.64
CA ALA A 58 -2.10 11.61 35.67
C ALA A 58 -0.80 11.06 35.07
N LEU A 59 -0.82 10.79 33.76
CA LEU A 59 0.34 10.31 33.01
C LEU A 59 0.87 11.44 32.12
N ARG A 60 2.04 11.99 32.45
CA ARG A 60 2.74 12.97 31.61
C ARG A 60 3.77 12.24 30.76
N VAL A 61 3.57 12.21 29.45
CA VAL A 61 4.53 11.63 28.50
C VAL A 61 5.37 12.75 27.89
N GLU A 62 6.69 12.63 27.94
CA GLU A 62 7.60 13.60 27.35
C GLU A 62 7.65 13.43 25.83
N ARG A 63 8.16 14.46 25.12
CA ARG A 63 8.36 14.37 23.67
C ARG A 63 9.35 13.25 23.37
N PHE A 64 8.95 12.33 22.52
CA PHE A 64 9.79 11.26 22.01
C PHE A 64 10.58 11.71 20.77
N CYS A 65 11.76 11.15 20.55
CA CYS A 65 12.66 11.56 19.46
C CYS A 65 12.18 11.12 18.07
N CYS A 66 11.43 10.02 17.98
CA CYS A 66 10.99 9.40 16.73
C CYS A 66 9.50 9.03 16.79
N ALA A 67 9.12 7.83 16.35
CA ALA A 67 7.73 7.36 16.33
C ALA A 67 7.46 6.33 17.44
N VAL A 68 6.32 6.48 18.11
CA VAL A 68 5.75 5.50 19.04
C VAL A 68 4.42 5.03 18.47
N PHE A 69 4.23 3.72 18.37
CA PHE A 69 2.99 3.14 17.88
C PHE A 69 2.17 2.59 19.06
N ALA A 70 0.84 2.66 18.96
CA ALA A 70 -0.04 2.06 19.94
C ALA A 70 -0.02 0.52 19.89
N ALA A 71 0.26 -0.03 18.70
CA ALA A 71 0.44 -1.45 18.42
C ALA A 71 1.28 -1.60 17.13
N GLU A 72 1.74 -2.81 16.83
CA GLU A 72 2.41 -3.08 15.55
C GLU A 72 1.55 -2.59 14.37
N PRO A 73 2.14 -2.10 13.27
CA PRO A 73 1.36 -1.62 12.15
C PRO A 73 0.51 -2.76 11.58
N GLU A 74 -0.73 -2.46 11.21
CA GLU A 74 -1.56 -3.37 10.42
C GLU A 74 -1.10 -3.33 8.97
N SER A 75 0.12 -3.83 8.73
CA SER A 75 0.74 -3.91 7.42
C SER A 75 1.45 -5.25 7.28
N TRP A 76 1.39 -5.83 6.09
CA TRP A 76 1.84 -7.18 5.81
C TRP A 76 2.72 -7.24 4.55
N HIS A 77 3.65 -8.19 4.54
CA HIS A 77 4.46 -8.55 3.38
C HIS A 77 4.39 -10.05 3.10
N VAL A 78 4.85 -10.42 1.91
CA VAL A 78 4.90 -11.82 1.49
C VAL A 78 6.36 -12.25 1.40
N GLU A 79 6.74 -13.18 2.25
CA GLU A 79 8.05 -13.82 2.32
C GLU A 79 7.85 -15.33 2.30
N ASP A 80 8.56 -16.05 1.43
CA ASP A 80 8.44 -17.51 1.25
C ASP A 80 7.01 -18.02 1.03
N SER A 81 6.21 -17.23 0.32
CA SER A 81 4.78 -17.49 0.07
C SER A 81 3.88 -17.43 1.32
N CYS A 82 4.42 -17.00 2.46
CA CYS A 82 3.68 -16.73 3.68
C CYS A 82 3.41 -15.23 3.83
N VAL A 83 2.22 -14.88 4.32
CA VAL A 83 1.87 -13.50 4.68
C VAL A 83 2.37 -13.25 6.10
N LYS A 84 3.37 -12.38 6.25
CA LYS A 84 3.93 -11.97 7.54
C LYS A 84 3.56 -10.52 7.84
N ARG A 85 3.25 -10.19 9.09
CA ARG A 85 3.03 -8.81 9.53
C ARG A 85 4.39 -8.10 9.66
N PHE A 86 4.46 -6.84 9.28
CA PHE A 86 5.64 -6.02 9.53
C PHE A 86 5.80 -5.71 11.02
N THR A 87 7.06 -5.60 11.45
CA THR A 87 7.38 -4.88 12.68
C THR A 87 7.34 -3.37 12.44
N SER A 88 7.16 -2.57 13.50
CA SER A 88 7.23 -1.10 13.43
C SER A 88 8.56 -0.61 12.84
N GLU A 89 9.68 -1.25 13.16
CA GLU A 89 10.99 -0.89 12.61
C GLU A 89 11.08 -1.14 11.11
N GLU A 90 10.69 -2.33 10.66
CA GLU A 90 10.66 -2.69 9.23
C GLU A 90 9.74 -1.76 8.44
N TRP A 91 8.56 -1.48 9.01
CA TRP A 91 7.59 -0.61 8.40
C TRP A 91 8.13 0.81 8.26
N VAL A 92 8.72 1.38 9.31
CA VAL A 92 9.33 2.73 9.30
C VAL A 92 10.47 2.80 8.30
N LYS A 93 11.39 1.82 8.29
CA LYS A 93 12.50 1.78 7.34
C LYS A 93 11.99 1.83 5.89
N ARG A 94 10.97 1.02 5.58
CA ARG A 94 10.30 1.01 4.28
C ARG A 94 9.58 2.33 3.96
N GLN A 95 9.05 3.04 4.96
CA GLN A 95 8.45 4.35 4.73
C GLN A 95 9.51 5.42 4.39
N MET A 96 10.66 5.36 5.04
CA MET A 96 11.70 6.40 5.01
C MET A 96 12.63 6.31 3.79
N ASP A 97 12.75 5.16 3.14
CA ASP A 97 13.54 4.96 1.90
C ASP A 97 12.97 5.71 0.66
N THR A 98 12.04 6.65 0.82
CA THR A 98 11.42 7.37 -0.30
C THR A 98 12.10 8.72 -0.55
N THR A 99 12.67 8.92 -1.75
CA THR A 99 13.14 10.24 -2.23
C THR A 99 11.98 11.24 -2.29
N ARG A 100 12.04 12.32 -1.50
CA ARG A 100 11.07 13.43 -1.53
C ARG A 100 11.23 14.21 -2.85
N VAL A 101 10.18 14.30 -3.67
CA VAL A 101 10.14 15.22 -4.83
C VAL A 101 8.93 16.13 -4.70
N LEU A 102 9.16 17.44 -4.73
CA LEU A 102 8.15 18.50 -4.70
C LEU A 102 7.60 18.77 -6.12
N ALA A 103 6.29 19.00 -6.24
CA ALA A 103 5.63 19.26 -7.52
C ALA A 103 4.77 20.53 -7.51
N ARG A 104 4.88 21.34 -8.59
CA ARG A 104 3.99 22.48 -8.90
C ARG A 104 2.92 22.04 -9.91
N LYS A 105 1.67 22.45 -9.66
CA LYS A 105 0.48 22.16 -10.49
C LYS A 105 0.44 22.97 -11.80
N MET A 106 -0.01 22.34 -12.88
CA MET A 106 -0.63 22.97 -14.06
C MET A 106 -1.72 22.01 -14.62
N PRO A 107 -2.84 22.53 -15.15
CA PRO A 107 -3.96 21.69 -15.61
C PRO A 107 -3.73 21.12 -17.03
N CYS A 108 -4.19 19.89 -17.29
CA CYS A 108 -4.32 19.29 -18.63
C CYS A 108 -5.77 18.86 -18.89
N SER A 109 -6.22 19.01 -20.15
CA SER A 109 -7.57 18.74 -20.63
C SER A 109 -7.78 17.24 -20.98
N PRO A 110 -9.00 16.69 -20.85
CA PRO A 110 -9.34 15.30 -21.21
C PRO A 110 -9.30 14.98 -22.72
N GLU A 111 -9.11 15.96 -23.59
CA GLU A 111 -9.30 15.82 -25.05
C GLU A 111 -8.07 15.30 -25.82
N ASP A 112 -6.92 15.14 -25.16
CA ASP A 112 -5.69 14.59 -25.75
C ASP A 112 -5.64 13.05 -25.77
N LEU A 113 -6.76 12.39 -25.47
CA LEU A 113 -6.93 10.93 -25.47
C LEU A 113 -7.02 10.32 -26.88
N ARG A 114 -6.17 10.76 -27.80
CA ARG A 114 -5.87 9.87 -28.92
C ARG A 114 -5.12 8.68 -28.35
N MET A 115 -5.51 7.51 -28.82
CA MET A 115 -4.90 6.23 -28.53
C MET A 115 -3.47 6.14 -29.15
N GLU A 116 -2.60 7.11 -28.85
CA GLU A 116 -1.24 7.24 -29.38
C GLU A 116 -0.18 6.34 -28.71
N PRO A 117 -0.26 5.96 -27.41
CA PRO A 117 0.76 5.10 -26.80
C PRO A 117 0.88 3.71 -27.44
N TRP A 118 -0.12 3.30 -28.24
CA TRP A 118 -0.23 1.96 -28.82
C TRP A 118 0.36 1.83 -30.23
N SER A 119 0.87 2.91 -30.82
CA SER A 119 1.37 2.89 -32.20
C SER A 119 2.55 1.92 -32.41
N GLU A 120 3.39 1.71 -31.40
CA GLU A 120 4.55 0.79 -31.43
C GLU A 120 4.17 -0.68 -31.20
N HIS A 121 2.92 -0.99 -30.83
CA HIS A 121 2.51 -2.32 -30.34
C HIS A 121 1.20 -2.82 -30.97
N LYS A 122 0.87 -2.35 -32.19
CA LYS A 122 -0.36 -2.75 -32.93
C LYS A 122 -0.60 -4.26 -32.97
N GLN A 123 0.46 -5.07 -33.07
CA GLN A 123 0.35 -6.53 -33.13
C GLN A 123 -0.23 -7.16 -31.86
N TYR A 124 -0.11 -6.49 -30.70
CA TYR A 124 -0.64 -6.94 -29.41
C TYR A 124 -1.99 -6.31 -29.05
N GLU A 125 -2.47 -5.36 -29.85
CA GLU A 125 -3.66 -4.56 -29.53
C GLU A 125 -4.89 -5.45 -29.33
N GLN A 126 -5.12 -6.42 -30.21
CA GLN A 126 -6.27 -7.31 -30.12
C GLN A 126 -6.23 -8.19 -28.86
N LEU A 127 -5.06 -8.70 -28.49
CA LEU A 127 -4.89 -9.48 -27.26
C LEU A 127 -5.09 -8.60 -26.03
N LEU A 128 -4.50 -7.39 -25.99
CA LEU A 128 -4.72 -6.43 -24.92
C LEU A 128 -6.19 -6.07 -24.75
N ARG A 129 -6.91 -5.79 -25.85
CA ARG A 129 -8.34 -5.49 -25.81
C ARG A 129 -9.16 -6.67 -25.29
N THR A 130 -8.79 -7.89 -25.67
CA THR A 130 -9.44 -9.12 -25.20
C THR A 130 -9.24 -9.29 -23.69
N GLU A 131 -7.99 -9.18 -23.22
CA GLU A 131 -7.64 -9.32 -21.80
C GLU A 131 -8.32 -8.22 -20.96
N LEU A 132 -8.22 -6.95 -21.37
CA LEU A 132 -8.83 -5.83 -20.65
C LEU A 132 -10.37 -5.82 -20.74
N GLY A 133 -10.94 -6.27 -21.86
CA GLY A 133 -12.38 -6.39 -22.06
C GLY A 133 -13.02 -7.49 -21.22
N SER A 134 -12.25 -8.50 -20.80
CA SER A 134 -12.70 -9.57 -19.92
C SER A 134 -12.74 -9.17 -18.43
N LEU A 135 -12.21 -8.00 -18.08
CA LEU A 135 -12.13 -7.55 -16.69
C LEU A 135 -13.50 -7.19 -16.12
N ARG A 136 -13.63 -7.38 -14.81
CA ARG A 136 -14.84 -7.01 -14.06
C ARG A 136 -15.08 -5.50 -14.14
N GLN A 137 -16.37 -5.13 -14.06
CA GLN A 137 -16.81 -3.73 -13.99
C GLN A 137 -16.01 -2.92 -12.95
N GLY A 138 -15.59 -1.72 -13.32
CA GLY A 138 -14.66 -0.93 -12.52
C GLY A 138 -13.98 0.16 -13.34
N LYS A 139 -12.81 0.61 -12.90
CA LYS A 139 -11.97 1.57 -13.63
C LYS A 139 -10.58 1.00 -13.89
N LEU A 140 -10.04 1.32 -15.06
CA LEU A 140 -8.65 1.11 -15.41
C LEU A 140 -7.93 2.44 -15.34
N ILE A 141 -6.79 2.46 -14.66
CA ILE A 141 -5.86 3.58 -14.67
C ILE A 141 -4.62 3.11 -15.42
N ILE A 142 -4.43 3.69 -16.59
CA ILE A 142 -3.31 3.45 -17.48
C ILE A 142 -2.40 4.66 -17.37
N SER A 143 -1.14 4.44 -16.99
CA SER A 143 -0.13 5.49 -17.01
C SER A 143 0.96 5.06 -17.99
N GLU A 144 1.26 5.92 -18.96
CA GLU A 144 2.28 5.70 -20.01
C GLU A 144 3.64 5.32 -19.42
N SER A 145 3.87 5.62 -18.14
CA SER A 145 4.99 5.09 -17.39
C SER A 145 4.64 4.95 -15.92
N LEU A 146 3.72 4.05 -15.56
CA LEU A 146 3.38 3.80 -14.15
C LEU A 146 4.64 3.56 -13.30
N THR A 147 5.56 2.72 -13.79
CA THR A 147 6.84 2.44 -13.15
C THR A 147 7.70 3.69 -13.00
N LEU A 148 7.83 4.54 -14.04
CA LEU A 148 8.52 5.84 -13.90
C LEU A 148 7.78 6.78 -12.94
N SER A 149 6.45 6.82 -12.96
CA SER A 149 5.62 7.66 -12.08
C SER A 149 5.84 7.32 -10.60
N LEU A 150 6.19 6.07 -10.34
CA LEU A 150 6.56 5.55 -9.03
C LEU A 150 8.04 5.76 -8.70
N GLY A 151 8.86 6.31 -9.61
CA GLY A 151 10.29 6.55 -9.45
C GLY A 151 11.15 5.31 -9.68
N LEU A 152 10.62 4.30 -10.38
CA LEU A 152 11.30 3.03 -10.69
C LEU A 152 11.77 3.03 -12.16
N GLN A 153 12.81 2.24 -12.48
CA GLN A 153 13.30 2.16 -13.86
C GLN A 153 12.34 1.40 -14.79
N LYS A 154 12.09 1.95 -15.98
CA LYS A 154 11.29 1.32 -17.04
C LYS A 154 11.98 0.06 -17.55
N LYS A 155 11.22 -1.01 -17.74
CA LYS A 155 11.71 -2.32 -18.21
C LYS A 155 11.39 -2.50 -19.67
N GLN A 156 12.32 -3.09 -20.40
CA GLN A 156 12.21 -3.23 -21.85
C GLN A 156 11.17 -4.30 -22.22
N GLU A 157 10.95 -5.27 -21.33
CA GLU A 157 10.03 -6.39 -21.54
C GLU A 157 8.56 -6.02 -21.26
N VAL A 158 8.28 -5.02 -20.40
CA VAL A 158 6.91 -4.63 -20.04
C VAL A 158 6.35 -3.64 -21.05
N ILE A 159 5.30 -4.05 -21.76
CA ILE A 159 4.56 -3.22 -22.70
C ILE A 159 3.68 -2.22 -21.96
N LEU A 160 2.96 -2.69 -20.95
CA LEU A 160 1.92 -1.90 -20.29
C LEU A 160 1.70 -2.33 -18.85
N ASP A 161 1.67 -1.35 -17.94
CA ASP A 161 1.16 -1.52 -16.58
C ASP A 161 -0.20 -0.83 -16.44
N VAL A 162 -1.19 -1.54 -15.91
CA VAL A 162 -2.55 -1.06 -15.69
C VAL A 162 -2.98 -1.33 -14.26
N LEU A 163 -3.55 -0.32 -13.60
CA LEU A 163 -4.23 -0.50 -12.31
C LEU A 163 -5.72 -0.69 -12.56
N HIS A 164 -6.26 -1.82 -12.13
CA HIS A 164 -7.68 -2.13 -12.16
C HIS A 164 -8.29 -1.96 -10.77
N ILE A 165 -9.30 -1.09 -10.69
CA ILE A 165 -10.07 -0.78 -9.49
C ILE A 165 -11.48 -1.32 -9.71
N SER A 166 -11.86 -2.35 -8.96
CA SER A 166 -13.21 -2.90 -8.98
C SER A 166 -13.72 -3.03 -7.55
N GLN A 167 -15.03 -2.87 -7.37
CA GLN A 167 -15.63 -3.01 -6.05
C GLN A 167 -15.61 -4.48 -5.62
N ASP A 168 -15.45 -4.71 -4.32
CA ASP A 168 -15.41 -6.02 -3.69
C ASP A 168 -14.26 -6.92 -4.22
N SER A 169 -13.23 -6.30 -4.79
CA SER A 169 -11.99 -6.94 -5.25
C SER A 169 -10.76 -6.30 -4.62
N LEU A 170 -9.59 -6.90 -4.83
CA LEU A 170 -8.31 -6.24 -4.56
C LEU A 170 -8.03 -5.19 -5.65
N LEU A 171 -7.24 -4.16 -5.32
CA LEU A 171 -6.59 -3.34 -6.34
C LEU A 171 -5.68 -4.26 -7.15
N THR A 172 -5.80 -4.29 -8.47
CA THR A 172 -4.99 -5.22 -9.29
C THR A 172 -4.04 -4.46 -10.19
N LEU A 173 -2.74 -4.74 -10.07
CA LEU A 173 -1.70 -4.35 -11.01
C LEU A 173 -1.58 -5.43 -12.09
N HIS A 174 -2.02 -5.09 -13.30
CA HIS A 174 -1.81 -5.90 -14.50
C HIS A 174 -0.55 -5.41 -15.21
N SER A 175 0.42 -6.30 -15.39
CA SER A 175 1.63 -6.05 -16.18
C SER A 175 1.60 -6.94 -17.42
N PHE A 176 1.53 -6.31 -18.59
CA PHE A 176 1.56 -6.98 -19.88
C PHE A 176 2.96 -6.95 -20.45
N VAL A 177 3.46 -8.13 -20.80
CA VAL A 177 4.85 -8.37 -21.20
C VAL A 177 4.88 -8.76 -22.66
N ARG A 178 5.87 -8.25 -23.38
CA ARG A 178 6.11 -8.59 -24.78
C ARG A 178 6.41 -10.09 -24.92
N GLY A 179 5.71 -10.73 -25.85
CA GLY A 179 6.07 -12.04 -26.33
C GLY A 179 6.99 -12.01 -27.54
N GLU A 180 7.84 -13.02 -27.61
CA GLU A 180 8.69 -13.36 -28.76
C GLU A 180 8.33 -14.78 -29.16
N GLU A 181 8.10 -15.02 -30.46
CA GLU A 181 7.52 -16.26 -30.99
C GLU A 181 8.25 -17.53 -30.52
N GLU A 182 9.57 -17.44 -30.26
CA GLU A 182 10.41 -18.54 -29.80
C GLU A 182 10.07 -19.00 -28.37
N LEU A 183 9.47 -18.15 -27.54
CA LEU A 183 9.24 -18.43 -26.12
C LEU A 183 7.88 -19.07 -25.82
N GLU A 184 6.94 -19.08 -26.76
CA GLU A 184 5.55 -19.53 -26.51
C GLU A 184 5.41 -21.04 -26.28
N GLY A 185 6.32 -21.83 -26.84
CA GLY A 185 6.36 -23.28 -26.67
C GLY A 185 7.14 -23.74 -25.44
N ASP A 186 8.01 -22.90 -24.89
CA ASP A 186 8.89 -23.27 -23.79
C ASP A 186 8.31 -22.87 -22.43
N SER A 187 7.54 -23.79 -21.85
CA SER A 187 6.95 -23.61 -20.52
C SER A 187 7.98 -23.37 -19.42
N SER A 188 9.24 -23.77 -19.61
CA SER A 188 10.30 -23.55 -18.62
C SER A 188 10.80 -22.10 -18.66
N VAL A 189 11.04 -21.56 -19.85
CA VAL A 189 11.51 -20.18 -20.02
C VAL A 189 10.44 -19.17 -19.61
N LEU A 190 9.16 -19.42 -19.95
CA LEU A 190 8.06 -18.56 -19.51
C LEU A 190 7.90 -18.53 -17.99
N ARG A 191 8.14 -19.67 -17.32
CA ARG A 191 8.11 -19.75 -15.86
C ARG A 191 9.24 -18.94 -15.22
N ASP A 192 10.44 -19.03 -15.78
CA ASP A 192 11.61 -18.32 -15.28
C ASP A 192 11.48 -16.80 -15.51
N LEU A 193 10.95 -16.39 -16.67
CA LEU A 193 10.56 -15.01 -16.95
C LEU A 193 9.51 -14.50 -15.95
N GLY A 194 8.47 -15.29 -15.70
CA GLY A 194 7.44 -14.97 -14.70
C GLY A 194 8.03 -14.82 -13.29
N ALA A 195 8.98 -15.67 -12.90
CA ALA A 195 9.66 -15.58 -11.62
C ALA A 195 10.53 -14.31 -11.49
N LYS A 196 11.25 -13.94 -12.55
CA LYS A 196 12.04 -12.69 -12.63
C LYS A 196 11.13 -11.47 -12.46
N LEU A 197 10.08 -11.35 -13.29
CA LEU A 197 9.18 -10.20 -13.30
C LEU A 197 8.29 -10.09 -12.05
N LYS A 198 8.03 -11.22 -11.36
CA LYS A 198 7.28 -11.22 -10.09
C LYS A 198 7.93 -10.32 -9.04
N ASN A 199 9.25 -10.35 -8.88
CA ASN A 199 9.94 -9.53 -7.87
C ASN A 199 9.82 -8.04 -8.19
N ASP A 200 9.81 -7.72 -9.47
CA ASP A 200 9.70 -6.36 -9.99
C ASP A 200 8.31 -5.77 -9.78
N CYS A 201 7.29 -6.55 -10.10
CA CYS A 201 5.90 -6.16 -9.88
C CYS A 201 5.60 -6.07 -8.37
N LYS A 202 6.23 -6.91 -7.54
CA LYS A 202 6.17 -6.80 -6.07
C LYS A 202 6.73 -5.47 -5.59
N GLN A 203 7.88 -5.06 -6.11
CA GLN A 203 8.47 -3.77 -5.76
C GLN A 203 7.54 -2.62 -6.19
N THR A 204 7.01 -2.69 -7.41
CA THR A 204 6.05 -1.70 -7.94
C THR A 204 4.81 -1.59 -7.06
N ALA A 205 4.20 -2.71 -6.67
CA ALA A 205 3.05 -2.74 -5.78
C ALA A 205 3.37 -2.21 -4.36
N GLN A 206 4.58 -2.45 -3.85
CA GLN A 206 5.04 -1.90 -2.58
C GLN A 206 5.22 -0.38 -2.66
N THR A 207 5.91 0.12 -3.68
CA THR A 207 6.11 1.55 -3.91
C THR A 207 4.79 2.27 -4.14
N LEU A 208 3.84 1.67 -4.86
CA LEU A 208 2.50 2.23 -5.03
C LEU A 208 1.79 2.40 -3.68
N LYS A 209 1.74 1.34 -2.86
CA LYS A 209 1.17 1.41 -1.51
C LYS A 209 1.83 2.50 -0.67
N GLN A 210 3.15 2.58 -0.75
CA GLN A 210 3.97 3.56 -0.04
C GLN A 210 3.59 5.00 -0.41
N LYS A 211 3.50 5.29 -1.72
CA LYS A 211 3.14 6.62 -2.21
C LYS A 211 1.69 6.97 -1.96
N LEU A 212 0.77 6.01 -2.02
CA LEU A 212 -0.64 6.23 -1.67
C LEU A 212 -0.79 6.76 -0.24
N VAL A 213 -0.02 6.21 0.70
CA VAL A 213 -0.02 6.69 2.09
C VAL A 213 0.69 8.04 2.20
N ASN A 214 1.94 8.11 1.72
CA ASN A 214 2.82 9.27 1.97
C ASN A 214 2.44 10.54 1.20
N LEU A 215 2.02 10.39 -0.06
CA LEU A 215 1.70 11.50 -0.95
C LEU A 215 0.19 11.63 -1.14
N GLY A 216 -0.49 10.50 -1.33
CA GLY A 216 -1.94 10.47 -1.57
C GLY A 216 -2.80 10.64 -0.31
N GLY A 217 -2.23 10.54 0.89
CA GLY A 217 -2.95 10.62 2.15
C GLY A 217 -3.95 9.47 2.36
N PHE A 218 -3.75 8.35 1.67
CA PHE A 218 -4.62 7.18 1.78
C PHE A 218 -4.37 6.47 3.13
N THR A 219 -5.42 6.34 3.93
CA THR A 219 -5.36 5.76 5.29
C THR A 219 -6.06 4.41 5.40
N GLY A 220 -6.69 3.93 4.33
CA GLY A 220 -7.36 2.63 4.30
C GLY A 220 -6.39 1.46 4.22
N LYS A 221 -6.85 0.27 4.63
CA LYS A 221 -6.18 -1.00 4.31
C LYS A 221 -6.39 -1.31 2.82
N ILE A 222 -5.33 -1.71 2.12
CA ILE A 222 -5.42 -2.03 0.68
C ILE A 222 -4.55 -3.22 0.32
N GLY A 223 -5.17 -4.23 -0.27
CA GLY A 223 -4.46 -5.34 -0.89
C GLY A 223 -4.21 -5.05 -2.36
N VAL A 224 -3.01 -5.40 -2.83
CA VAL A 224 -2.63 -5.23 -4.24
C VAL A 224 -2.34 -6.61 -4.81
N ALA A 225 -3.22 -7.07 -5.69
CA ALA A 225 -2.96 -8.24 -6.52
C ALA A 225 -2.08 -7.85 -7.70
N ILE A 226 -1.13 -8.71 -8.03
CA ILE A 226 -0.28 -8.65 -9.21
C ILE A 226 -0.72 -9.74 -10.18
N LYS A 227 -0.91 -9.37 -11.44
CA LYS A 227 -1.13 -10.28 -12.57
C LYS A 227 -0.15 -9.93 -13.69
N ILE A 228 0.58 -10.92 -14.17
CA ILE A 228 1.56 -10.78 -15.24
C ILE A 228 1.10 -11.62 -16.43
N THR A 229 0.84 -10.97 -17.55
CA THR A 229 0.37 -11.61 -18.78
C THR A 229 1.38 -11.43 -19.90
N TYR A 230 1.84 -12.54 -20.46
CA TYR A 230 2.67 -12.57 -21.66
C TYR A 230 1.80 -12.49 -22.90
N LEU A 231 2.18 -11.65 -23.86
CA LEU A 231 1.44 -11.41 -25.10
C LEU A 231 2.23 -11.91 -26.31
N GLY A 232 1.96 -13.14 -26.73
CA GLY A 232 2.51 -13.76 -27.94
C GLY A 232 1.47 -13.87 -29.07
N HIS A 233 1.38 -15.01 -29.76
CA HIS A 233 0.23 -15.41 -30.59
C HIS A 233 -1.03 -15.58 -29.74
N ARG A 234 -0.85 -15.92 -28.46
CA ARG A 234 -1.91 -15.95 -27.44
C ARG A 234 -1.46 -15.27 -26.15
N ALA A 235 -2.44 -14.83 -25.36
CA ALA A 235 -2.19 -14.37 -24.01
C ALA A 235 -1.90 -15.57 -23.08
N VAL A 236 -0.82 -15.49 -22.29
CA VAL A 236 -0.44 -16.51 -21.32
C VAL A 236 -0.22 -15.87 -19.95
N SER A 237 -0.93 -16.35 -18.93
CA SER A 237 -0.72 -15.90 -17.54
C SER A 237 0.60 -16.46 -16.99
N LEU A 238 1.61 -15.61 -16.83
CA LEU A 238 2.89 -15.99 -16.21
C LEU A 238 2.80 -16.03 -14.69
N TYR A 239 1.99 -15.13 -14.11
CA TYR A 239 1.83 -15.04 -12.66
C TYR A 239 0.50 -14.41 -12.29
N ASP A 240 -0.23 -15.04 -11.37
CA ASP A 240 -1.42 -14.46 -10.74
C ASP A 240 -1.33 -14.65 -9.23
N SER A 241 -1.05 -13.57 -8.52
CA SER A 241 -1.01 -13.56 -7.06
C SER A 241 -2.37 -13.81 -6.40
N SER A 242 -3.48 -13.47 -7.05
CA SER A 242 -4.83 -13.65 -6.49
C SER A 242 -5.22 -15.12 -6.35
N SER A 243 -4.63 -15.99 -7.18
CA SER A 243 -4.76 -17.45 -7.07
C SER A 243 -3.91 -18.06 -5.94
N ARG A 244 -2.94 -17.31 -5.39
CA ARG A 244 -1.91 -17.83 -4.48
C ARG A 244 -1.94 -17.20 -3.09
N ILE A 245 -2.52 -16.00 -2.96
CA ILE A 245 -2.48 -15.21 -1.72
C ILE A 245 -3.91 -14.82 -1.36
N SER A 246 -4.34 -15.22 -0.16
CA SER A 246 -5.59 -14.78 0.42
C SER A 246 -5.36 -13.58 1.34
N TYR A 247 -6.02 -12.46 1.03
CA TYR A 247 -6.02 -11.27 1.88
C TYR A 247 -7.19 -11.30 2.86
N PRO A 248 -7.06 -10.70 4.07
CA PRO A 248 -8.20 -10.47 4.94
C PRO A 248 -9.26 -9.59 4.27
N ARG A 249 -10.54 -9.74 4.63
CA ARG A 249 -11.66 -9.05 3.97
C ARG A 249 -11.54 -7.53 3.97
N GLU A 250 -10.93 -6.96 5.01
CA GLU A 250 -10.66 -5.54 5.18
C GLU A 250 -9.66 -4.95 4.16
N TYR A 251 -8.94 -5.79 3.40
CA TYR A 251 -8.04 -5.38 2.32
C TYR A 251 -8.73 -5.23 0.97
N TYR A 252 -9.99 -5.67 0.86
CA TYR A 252 -10.79 -5.59 -0.36
C TYR A 252 -11.46 -4.22 -0.49
N LEU A 253 -11.62 -3.76 -1.71
CA LEU A 253 -12.10 -2.44 -2.04
C LEU A 253 -13.62 -2.34 -1.84
N THR A 254 -14.03 -1.67 -0.77
CA THR A 254 -15.41 -1.19 -0.58
C THR A 254 -15.70 0.05 -1.41
N THR A 255 -16.97 0.41 -1.57
CA THR A 255 -17.39 1.66 -2.24
C THR A 255 -16.73 2.91 -1.63
N LYS A 256 -16.52 2.94 -0.30
CA LYS A 256 -15.84 4.06 0.37
C LYS A 256 -14.36 4.10 0.00
N THR A 257 -13.67 2.97 0.15
CA THR A 257 -12.23 2.88 -0.12
C THR A 257 -11.90 3.11 -1.60
N VAL A 258 -12.79 2.75 -2.54
CA VAL A 258 -12.62 3.07 -3.97
C VAL A 258 -12.54 4.59 -4.17
N ARG A 259 -13.48 5.36 -3.60
CA ARG A 259 -13.46 6.83 -3.73
C ARG A 259 -12.21 7.45 -3.13
N ASP A 260 -11.83 6.99 -1.94
CA ASP A 260 -10.64 7.50 -1.24
C ASP A 260 -9.35 7.14 -2.01
N LEU A 261 -9.29 5.93 -2.59
CA LEU A 261 -8.18 5.45 -3.41
C LEU A 261 -8.04 6.25 -4.70
N GLU A 262 -9.15 6.49 -5.41
CA GLU A 262 -9.12 7.28 -6.65
C GLU A 262 -8.56 8.68 -6.40
N LYS A 263 -9.00 9.33 -5.31
CA LYS A 263 -8.48 10.64 -4.91
C LYS A 263 -6.98 10.59 -4.60
N ALA A 264 -6.53 9.58 -3.86
CA ALA A 264 -5.12 9.39 -3.54
C ALA A 264 -4.27 9.10 -4.79
N LEU A 265 -4.78 8.31 -5.74
CA LEU A 265 -4.10 7.99 -7.00
C LEU A 265 -3.94 9.22 -7.89
N ILE A 266 -4.93 10.10 -7.95
CA ILE A 266 -4.81 11.38 -8.68
C ILE A 266 -3.66 12.20 -8.10
N GLU A 267 -3.54 12.26 -6.77
CA GLU A 267 -2.44 12.98 -6.13
C GLU A 267 -1.09 12.29 -6.41
N VAL A 268 -0.98 10.96 -6.26
CA VAL A 268 0.26 10.21 -6.50
C VAL A 268 0.72 10.27 -7.95
N LEU A 269 -0.19 10.10 -8.92
CA LEU A 269 0.15 10.05 -10.34
C LEU A 269 0.28 11.46 -10.94
N GLY A 270 -0.49 12.42 -10.42
CA GLY A 270 -0.43 13.82 -10.83
C GLY A 270 0.78 14.58 -10.30
N THR A 271 1.32 14.21 -9.14
CA THR A 271 2.46 14.93 -8.52
C THR A 271 3.80 14.56 -9.11
N VAL A 272 4.04 13.31 -9.54
CA VAL A 272 5.43 12.85 -9.64
C VAL A 272 6.05 13.03 -11.05
N TYR A 273 5.31 12.96 -12.17
CA TYR A 273 6.00 12.88 -13.49
C TYR A 273 5.36 13.51 -14.74
N ARG A 274 4.30 14.34 -14.66
CA ARG A 274 3.60 14.82 -15.88
C ARG A 274 3.20 13.67 -16.84
N CYS A 275 3.05 12.45 -16.33
CA CYS A 275 2.69 11.30 -17.17
C CYS A 275 1.23 11.42 -17.59
N LYS A 276 0.96 11.19 -18.89
CA LYS A 276 -0.41 11.01 -19.37
C LYS A 276 -1.02 9.82 -18.62
N THR A 277 -1.96 10.12 -17.73
CA THR A 277 -2.73 9.13 -17.00
C THR A 277 -4.12 9.11 -17.59
N VAL A 278 -4.53 7.94 -18.07
CA VAL A 278 -5.83 7.71 -18.68
C VAL A 278 -6.66 6.88 -17.71
N VAL A 279 -7.87 7.35 -17.40
CA VAL A 279 -8.84 6.60 -16.60
C VAL A 279 -9.96 6.14 -17.52
N ILE A 280 -10.17 4.83 -17.62
CA ILE A 280 -11.19 4.21 -18.47
C ILE A 280 -12.19 3.48 -17.58
N SER A 281 -13.48 3.65 -17.85
CA SER A 281 -14.52 2.87 -17.15
C SER A 281 -14.77 1.55 -17.89
N LEU A 282 -14.99 0.49 -17.12
CA LEU A 282 -15.35 -0.84 -17.61
C LEU A 282 -16.85 -1.10 -17.49
N PRO A 283 -17.45 -1.94 -18.36
CA PRO A 283 -16.80 -2.66 -19.46
C PRO A 283 -16.33 -1.72 -20.59
N LEU A 284 -15.31 -2.15 -21.34
CA LEU A 284 -14.85 -1.40 -22.50
C LEU A 284 -15.93 -1.47 -23.59
N ASN A 285 -16.44 -0.31 -24.00
CA ASN A 285 -17.32 -0.20 -25.16
C ASN A 285 -16.44 -0.11 -26.40
N PHE A 286 -16.15 -1.25 -27.02
CA PHE A 286 -15.47 -1.34 -28.31
C PHE A 286 -16.47 -1.33 -29.46
#